data_AF-A0A821VJH5-F1
#
_entry.id   AF-A0A821VJH5-F1
#
_cell.length_a   1.000
_cell.length_b   1.000
_cell.length_c   1.000
_cell.angle_alpha   90.00
_cell.angle_beta   90.00
_cell.angle_gamma   90.00
#
_symmetry.space_group_name_H-M   'P 1'
#
loop_
_entity.id
_entity.type
_entity.pdbx_description
1 polymer ?
#
loop_
_entity_poly.entity_id
_entity_poly.type
_entity_poly.pdbx_seq_one_letter_code
_entity_poly.pdbx_strand_id
1 'polypeptide(L)'
;RLDNINLIFIHIFEHEFFLRIAQSFPLVKALTLVNMKPQNGKQTDDNQNLPIIEYAHLTTLDLTKSHLDYIEQFLLDTKTTLPSNVHLSVVYQALRKVTQNLKVMLHESIVRN
;
A
#
# COMPACT_ATOMS: atom_id res chain seq x y z
N ARG A 1 16.09 17.37 -6.54
CA ARG A 1 15.79 15.95 -6.83
C ARG A 1 14.62 15.59 -5.92
N LEU A 2 13.46 15.22 -6.47
CA LEU A 2 12.25 14.94 -5.69
C LEU A 2 12.25 13.47 -5.27
N ASP A 3 12.93 13.15 -4.17
CA ASP A 3 12.98 11.79 -3.61
C ASP A 3 12.02 11.58 -2.43
N ASN A 4 11.37 12.66 -1.96
CA ASN A 4 10.34 12.61 -0.93
C ASN A 4 9.01 13.16 -1.49
N ILE A 5 7.95 12.36 -1.40
CA ILE A 5 6.61 12.72 -1.88
C ILE A 5 5.64 12.71 -0.71
N ASN A 6 4.99 13.85 -0.47
CA ASN A 6 3.93 14.00 0.52
C ASN A 6 2.60 14.18 -0.20
N LEU A 7 1.69 13.21 -0.07
CA LEU A 7 0.37 13.23 -0.67
C LEU A 7 -0.67 13.58 0.39
N ILE A 8 -1.06 14.85 0.44
CA ILE A 8 -2.09 15.36 1.36
C ILE A 8 -3.22 15.92 0.50
N PHE A 9 -4.28 15.14 0.29
CA PHE A 9 -5.41 15.56 -0.53
C PHE A 9 -6.75 15.11 0.06
N ILE A 10 -7.78 15.89 -0.26
CA ILE A 10 -9.18 15.59 0.08
C ILE A 10 -9.88 14.72 -0.96
N HIS A 11 -9.24 14.44 -2.10
CA HIS A 11 -9.79 13.60 -3.16
C HIS A 11 -9.32 12.15 -3.00
N ILE A 12 -10.11 11.21 -3.47
CA ILE A 12 -9.82 9.77 -3.39
C ILE A 12 -8.69 9.43 -4.37
N PHE A 13 -7.73 8.61 -3.93
CA PHE A 13 -6.68 8.09 -4.81
C PHE A 13 -7.00 6.65 -5.20
N GLU A 14 -7.06 6.38 -6.50
CA GLU A 14 -7.24 5.02 -7.01
C GLU A 14 -5.89 4.44 -7.47
N HIS A 15 -5.86 3.16 -7.81
CA HIS A 15 -4.65 2.45 -8.26
C HIS A 15 -3.84 3.22 -9.31
N GLU A 16 -4.52 3.75 -10.34
CA GLU A 16 -3.88 4.52 -11.41
C GLU A 16 -3.12 5.75 -10.91
N PHE A 17 -3.57 6.37 -9.82
CA PHE A 17 -2.89 7.53 -9.24
C PHE A 17 -1.50 7.11 -8.73
N PHE A 18 -1.43 6.02 -7.98
CA PHE A 18 -0.18 5.49 -7.47
C PHE A 18 0.73 4.98 -8.60
N LEU A 19 0.17 4.40 -9.66
CA LEU A 19 0.93 4.04 -10.85
C LEU A 19 1.61 5.25 -11.50
N ARG A 20 0.89 6.37 -11.64
CA ARG A 20 1.43 7.62 -12.19
C ARG A 20 2.53 8.20 -11.28
N ILE A 21 2.41 8.07 -9.96
CA ILE A 21 3.47 8.47 -9.03
C ILE A 21 4.73 7.63 -9.27
N ALA A 22 4.62 6.30 -9.32
CA ALA A 22 5.77 5.43 -9.56
C ALA A 22 6.46 5.73 -10.91
N GLN A 23 5.67 5.98 -11.97
CA GLN A 23 6.20 6.33 -13.30
C GLN A 23 6.85 7.71 -13.35
N SER A 24 6.27 8.70 -12.66
CA SER A 24 6.78 10.07 -12.66
C SER A 24 7.98 10.25 -11.73
N PHE A 25 8.07 9.43 -10.69
CA PHE A 25 9.09 9.49 -9.65
C PHE A 25 9.70 8.11 -9.40
N PRO A 26 10.39 7.52 -10.40
CA PRO A 26 10.91 6.17 -10.29
C PRO A 26 11.95 6.01 -9.17
N LEU A 27 12.57 7.12 -8.73
CA LEU A 27 13.58 7.13 -7.65
C LEU A 27 13.01 7.62 -6.31
N VAL A 28 11.68 7.56 -6.10
CA VAL A 28 11.06 7.95 -4.83
C VAL A 28 11.62 7.08 -3.69
N LYS A 29 12.04 7.75 -2.61
CA LYS A 29 12.61 7.12 -1.41
C LYS A 29 11.68 7.21 -0.21
N ALA A 30 10.87 8.27 -0.11
CA ALA A 30 9.87 8.41 0.93
C ALA A 30 8.51 8.76 0.32
N LEU A 31 7.48 8.06 0.78
CA LEU A 31 6.09 8.31 0.43
C LEU A 31 5.27 8.45 1.71
N THR A 32 4.66 9.61 1.90
CA THR A 32 3.70 9.84 2.98
C THR A 32 2.32 10.03 2.38
N LEU A 33 1.37 9.23 2.85
CA LEU A 33 -0.01 9.28 2.41
C LEU A 33 -0.92 9.75 3.55
N VAL A 34 -1.63 10.85 3.30
CA VAL A 34 -2.63 11.40 4.21
C VAL A 34 -3.93 11.49 3.46
N ASN A 35 -4.74 10.43 3.57
CA ASN A 35 -6.06 10.37 2.97
C ASN A 35 -6.97 9.43 3.75
N MET A 36 -7.99 9.98 4.41
CA MET A 36 -8.93 9.22 5.23
C MET A 36 -10.16 8.74 4.45
N LYS A 37 -10.29 9.07 3.16
CA LYS A 37 -11.42 8.61 2.34
C LYS A 37 -11.18 7.19 1.82
N PRO A 38 -12.19 6.31 1.87
CA PRO A 38 -12.10 4.99 1.24
C PRO A 38 -11.90 5.11 -0.27
N GLN A 39 -11.29 4.07 -0.87
CA GLN A 39 -11.21 3.91 -2.31
C GLN A 39 -12.58 3.47 -2.83
N ASN A 40 -12.96 3.99 -4.00
CA ASN A 40 -14.19 3.56 -4.67
C ASN A 40 -13.95 2.27 -5.45
N GLY A 41 -12.79 2.17 -6.11
CA GLY A 41 -12.39 1.03 -6.93
C GLY A 41 -11.67 -0.03 -6.12
N LYS A 42 -12.31 -0.57 -5.08
CA LYS A 42 -11.76 -1.72 -4.34
C LYS A 42 -11.40 -2.82 -5.33
N GLN A 43 -10.22 -3.41 -5.20
CA GLN A 43 -9.80 -4.48 -6.09
C GLN A 43 -10.66 -5.73 -5.88
N THR A 44 -11.70 -5.85 -6.71
CA THR A 44 -12.46 -7.08 -6.92
C THR A 44 -11.71 -7.97 -7.92
N ASP A 45 -12.19 -9.21 -8.13
CA ASP A 45 -11.63 -10.12 -9.13
C ASP A 45 -11.56 -9.53 -10.56
N ASP A 46 -12.34 -8.48 -10.85
CA ASP A 46 -12.30 -7.73 -12.11
C ASP A 46 -11.01 -6.89 -12.29
N ASN A 47 -10.25 -6.66 -11.22
CA ASN A 47 -9.02 -5.86 -11.23
C ASN A 47 -7.75 -6.67 -11.50
N GLN A 48 -7.87 -7.95 -11.90
CA GLN A 48 -6.73 -8.79 -12.28
C GLN A 48 -5.86 -8.19 -13.40
N ASN A 49 -6.43 -7.34 -14.24
CA ASN A 49 -5.72 -6.70 -15.36
C ASN A 49 -4.97 -5.43 -14.98
N LEU A 50 -5.05 -4.96 -13.73
CA LEU A 50 -4.32 -3.76 -13.32
C LEU A 50 -2.80 -3.99 -13.40
N PRO A 51 -2.02 -3.01 -13.92
CA PRO A 51 -0.57 -3.05 -13.91
C PRO A 51 -0.02 -3.13 -12.49
N ILE A 52 1.09 -3.86 -12.30
CA ILE A 52 1.81 -3.87 -11.03
C ILE A 52 2.54 -2.54 -10.87
N ILE A 53 2.41 -1.93 -9.69
CA ILE A 53 3.13 -0.72 -9.30
C ILE A 53 4.39 -1.14 -8.56
N GLU A 54 5.55 -0.74 -9.06
CA GLU A 54 6.83 -1.04 -8.42
C GLU A 54 7.45 0.23 -7.82
N TYR A 55 7.72 0.18 -6.51
CA TYR A 55 8.40 1.24 -5.77
C TYR A 55 9.82 0.82 -5.38
N ALA A 56 10.64 0.44 -6.38
CA ALA A 56 11.94 -0.22 -6.20
C ALA A 56 12.93 0.52 -5.28
N HIS A 57 12.83 1.85 -5.17
CA HIS A 57 13.74 2.68 -4.38
C HIS A 57 13.14 3.20 -3.07
N LEU A 58 11.92 2.79 -2.73
CA LEU A 58 11.24 3.26 -1.54
C LEU A 58 11.92 2.69 -0.30
N THR A 59 12.19 3.57 0.65
CA THR A 59 12.83 3.24 1.93
C THR A 59 11.92 3.60 3.11
N THR A 60 10.96 4.51 2.92
CA THR A 60 10.04 4.97 3.95
C THR A 60 8.64 5.08 3.38
N LEU A 61 7.67 4.48 4.08
CA LEU A 61 6.25 4.55 3.76
C LEU A 61 5.46 4.92 5.02
N ASP A 62 4.80 6.08 5.00
CA ASP A 62 3.97 6.55 6.10
C ASP A 62 2.49 6.55 5.71
N LEU A 63 1.72 5.69 6.36
CA LEU A 63 0.28 5.49 6.22
C LEU A 63 -0.47 5.78 7.53
N THR A 64 0.15 6.48 8.48
CA THR A 64 -0.44 6.73 9.82
C THR A 64 -1.75 7.52 9.77
N LYS A 65 -1.95 8.32 8.71
CA LYS A 65 -3.17 9.10 8.48
C LYS A 65 -3.87 8.70 7.18
N SER A 66 -3.87 7.40 6.89
CA SER A 66 -4.51 6.81 5.72
C SER A 66 -5.69 5.90 6.09
N HIS A 67 -6.68 5.86 5.21
CA HIS A 67 -7.76 4.87 5.25
C HIS A 67 -7.22 3.44 5.05
N LEU A 68 -7.98 2.45 5.54
CA LEU A 68 -7.60 1.03 5.49
C LEU A 68 -7.36 0.52 4.07
N ASP A 69 -8.16 0.98 3.12
CA ASP A 69 -8.05 0.57 1.71
C ASP A 69 -6.64 0.86 1.12
N TYR A 70 -6.03 2.00 1.47
CA TYR A 70 -4.66 2.29 1.04
C TYR A 70 -3.65 1.36 1.73
N ILE A 71 -3.87 1.05 3.00
CA ILE A 71 -3.01 0.13 3.74
C ILE A 71 -3.09 -1.27 3.11
N GLU A 72 -4.28 -1.71 2.71
CA GLU A 72 -4.48 -2.96 1.98
C GLU A 72 -3.78 -2.96 0.62
N GLN A 73 -3.94 -1.90 -0.18
CA GLN A 73 -3.28 -1.77 -1.48
C GLN A 73 -1.75 -1.83 -1.39
N PHE A 74 -1.15 -1.27 -0.33
CA PHE A 74 0.31 -1.27 -0.18
C PHE A 74 0.87 -2.52 0.48
N LEU A 75 0.10 -3.20 1.35
CA LEU A 75 0.64 -4.29 2.20
C LEU A 75 0.12 -5.68 1.87
N LEU A 76 -1.07 -5.82 1.28
CA LEU A 76 -1.68 -7.12 0.99
C LEU A 76 -1.92 -7.36 -0.50
N ASP A 77 -2.18 -6.29 -1.25
CA ASP A 77 -2.44 -6.40 -2.67
C ASP A 77 -1.17 -6.79 -3.45
N THR A 78 -1.30 -7.81 -4.30
CA THR A 78 -0.26 -8.29 -5.23
C THR A 78 0.09 -7.29 -6.34
N LYS A 79 -0.69 -6.21 -6.50
CA LYS A 79 -0.47 -5.16 -7.50
C LYS A 79 0.44 -4.03 -7.03
N THR A 80 0.97 -4.09 -5.81
CA THR A 80 2.00 -3.15 -5.33
C THR A 80 3.20 -3.91 -4.80
N THR A 81 4.36 -3.65 -5.38
CA THR A 81 5.63 -4.25 -4.95
C THR A 81 6.47 -3.23 -4.18
N LEU A 82 6.85 -3.60 -2.96
CA LEU A 82 7.71 -2.81 -2.08
C LEU A 82 9.05 -3.53 -1.85
N PRO A 83 10.15 -2.79 -1.65
CA PRO A 83 11.41 -3.37 -1.18
C PRO A 83 11.27 -4.05 0.19
N SER A 84 12.07 -5.08 0.44
CA SER A 84 12.00 -5.88 1.68
C SER A 84 12.40 -5.12 2.95
N ASN A 85 13.05 -3.97 2.83
CA ASN A 85 13.59 -3.17 3.92
C ASN A 85 12.90 -1.80 4.08
N VAL A 86 11.66 -1.65 3.64
CA VAL A 86 10.90 -0.40 3.82
C VAL A 86 10.59 -0.16 5.30
N HIS A 87 10.92 1.04 5.77
CA HIS A 87 10.45 1.53 7.06
C HIS A 87 8.97 1.93 6.96
N LEU A 88 8.09 1.11 7.53
CA LEU A 88 6.63 1.30 7.51
C LEU A 88 6.15 1.98 8.78
N SER A 89 5.45 3.11 8.64
CA SER A 89 4.70 3.77 9.70
C SER A 89 3.20 3.60 9.44
N VAL A 90 2.49 2.92 10.35
CA VAL A 90 1.04 2.64 10.22
C VAL A 90 0.40 2.56 11.60
N VAL A 91 -0.87 2.95 11.71
CA VAL A 91 -1.61 2.81 12.98
C VAL A 91 -1.82 1.34 13.27
N TYR A 92 -1.40 0.88 14.46
CA TYR A 92 -1.47 -0.53 14.86
C TYR A 92 -2.87 -1.15 14.70
N GLN A 93 -3.92 -0.41 15.06
CA GLN A 93 -5.30 -0.87 14.91
C GLN A 93 -5.68 -1.09 13.44
N ALA A 94 -5.17 -0.25 12.54
CA ALA A 94 -5.42 -0.36 11.11
C ALA A 94 -4.67 -1.57 10.53
N LEU A 95 -3.40 -1.73 10.88
CA LEU A 95 -2.59 -2.89 10.50
C LEU A 95 -3.23 -4.20 10.96
N ARG A 96 -3.72 -4.27 12.21
CA ARG A 96 -4.44 -5.45 12.73
C ARG A 96 -5.70 -5.80 11.95
N LYS A 97 -6.47 -4.79 11.53
CA LYS A 97 -7.70 -4.98 10.74
C LYS A 97 -7.38 -5.54 9.35
N VAL A 98 -6.44 -4.90 8.66
CA VAL A 98 -6.02 -5.28 7.31
C VAL A 98 -5.44 -6.70 7.31
N THR A 99 -4.48 -6.98 8.19
CA THR A 99 -3.82 -8.29 8.28
C THR A 99 -4.66 -9.40 8.92
N GLN A 100 -5.91 -9.12 9.33
CA GLN A 100 -6.76 -10.05 10.10
C GLN A 100 -6.02 -10.71 11.29
N ASN A 101 -5.14 -9.95 11.96
CA ASN A 101 -4.22 -10.44 13.01
C ASN A 101 -3.33 -11.63 12.60
N LEU A 102 -2.90 -11.74 11.33
CA LEU A 102 -2.05 -12.83 10.81
C LEU A 102 -2.58 -14.26 11.09
N LYS A 103 -3.84 -14.39 11.54
CA LYS A 103 -4.38 -15.66 12.06
C LYS A 103 -4.57 -16.72 10.98
N VAL A 104 -4.57 -16.34 9.70
CA VAL A 104 -4.77 -17.28 8.58
C VAL A 104 -3.46 -17.92 8.13
N MET A 105 -2.31 -17.22 8.18
CA MET A 105 -1.04 -17.76 7.66
C MET A 105 -0.41 -18.88 8.50
N LEU A 106 -0.68 -18.92 9.82
CA LEU A 106 -0.21 -20.01 10.67
C LEU A 106 -1.11 -21.25 10.60
N HIS A 107 -2.41 -21.11 10.29
CA HIS A 107 -3.29 -22.27 10.20
C HIS A 107 -3.00 -23.11 8.95
N GLU A 108 -2.61 -22.50 7.82
CA GLU A 108 -2.21 -23.26 6.63
C GLU A 108 -0.82 -23.93 6.76
N SER A 109 0.04 -23.38 7.61
CA SER A 109 1.39 -23.93 7.85
C SER A 109 1.40 -25.07 8.88
N ILE A 110 0.38 -25.16 9.75
CA ILE A 110 0.25 -26.24 10.76
C ILE A 110 -0.55 -27.43 10.21
N VAL A 111 -1.45 -27.22 9.25
CA VAL A 111 -2.26 -28.31 8.66
C VAL A 111 -1.49 -29.11 7.59
N ARG A 112 -0.28 -28.66 7.18
CA ARG A 112 0.55 -29.32 6.16
C ARG A 112 1.82 -30.02 6.70
N ASN A 113 1.95 -30.21 8.02
CA ASN A 113 3.01 -31.04 8.60
C ASN A 113 2.45 -32.32 9.22
#